data_AF-A0A937W2P1-F1
#
_entry.id   AF-A0A937W2P1-F1
#
_cell.length_a   1.000
_cell.length_b   1.000
_cell.length_c   1.000
_cell.angle_alpha   90.00
_cell.angle_beta   90.00
_cell.angle_gamma   90.00
#
_symmetry.space_group_name_H-M   'P 1'
#
loop_
_entity.id
_entity.type
_entity.pdbx_description
1 polymer ?
#
loop_
_entity_poly.entity_id
_entity_poly.type
_entity_poly.pdbx_seq_one_letter_code
_entity_poly.pdbx_strand_id
1 'polypeptide(L)'
;MSGQRDAFACPQSQAIHSLRRLPMALHRLQITHLGPFEDITFIFDEQINVFVGPNSSGKSTTLMALAHLVTHPFVLPERLRRSTPATGLLRFVGRDGQMHEMATALPMTLRSPAQQDLRAHLLAVLGYSTFIPALRQSTSFRSDGTLRPAVGHVEAIPEELRIRAGLLPTDATLMRDEAILAQMVEFADRSVRRNDPSLRRLLTQIGTIASEILEGFPIEFWRIAEDREGRFPQFRTLDGNIALQVFSQGTQSVLQWLAYIIMGYARYYGYPANLPEQPGTIIIDEIDAHLHPTAQQRVFPVLRKHFPRLQIICSTHSPLMLAGLQAGQIQMLQRTSAGNVAVERNVQAIDTTSADALLKRFFGVQSAGNG
;
A
#
# COMPACT_ATOMS: atom_id res chain seq x y z
N MET A 1 -5.35 -44.84 -24.95
CA MET A 1 -6.82 -44.70 -24.78
C MET A 1 -7.07 -44.67 -23.27
N SER A 2 -7.10 -43.47 -22.66
CA SER A 2 -8.33 -42.71 -22.33
C SER A 2 -9.22 -43.48 -21.35
N GLY A 3 -9.56 -43.03 -20.14
CA GLY A 3 -9.49 -41.71 -19.52
C GLY A 3 -10.76 -41.52 -18.69
N GLN A 4 -10.63 -41.04 -17.44
CA GLN A 4 -11.64 -40.41 -16.55
C GLN A 4 -10.96 -40.43 -15.15
N ARG A 5 -10.35 -39.38 -14.58
CA ARG A 5 -10.78 -37.99 -14.29
C ARG A 5 -12.11 -37.92 -13.54
N ASP A 6 -12.06 -38.33 -12.27
CA ASP A 6 -13.03 -37.88 -11.27
C ASP A 6 -12.85 -36.38 -11.03
N ALA A 7 -13.90 -35.65 -11.40
CA ALA A 7 -14.00 -34.21 -11.28
C ALA A 7 -14.14 -33.83 -9.80
N PHE A 8 -13.27 -32.93 -9.35
CA PHE A 8 -13.44 -32.17 -8.12
C PHE A 8 -14.74 -31.35 -8.23
N ALA A 9 -15.77 -31.78 -7.52
CA ALA A 9 -16.97 -31.01 -7.30
C ALA A 9 -16.64 -29.79 -6.42
N CYS A 10 -16.89 -28.60 -6.96
CA CYS A 10 -16.90 -27.34 -6.25
C CYS A 10 -18.02 -27.35 -5.19
N PRO A 11 -17.77 -27.07 -3.90
CA PRO A 11 -18.85 -26.87 -2.95
C PRO A 11 -19.63 -25.62 -3.35
N GLN A 12 -20.87 -25.82 -3.77
CA GLN A 12 -21.81 -24.75 -4.08
C GLN A 12 -22.05 -23.87 -2.84
N SER A 13 -21.83 -22.57 -3.03
CA SER A 13 -22.72 -21.49 -2.57
C SER A 13 -23.55 -21.80 -1.32
N GLN A 14 -22.97 -21.61 -0.13
CA GLN A 14 -23.74 -21.42 1.10
C GLN A 14 -23.53 -20.01 1.65
N ALA A 15 -24.59 -19.21 1.50
CA ALA A 15 -25.00 -18.08 2.32
C ALA A 15 -23.88 -17.28 3.01
N ILE A 16 -23.30 -16.31 2.31
CA ILE A 16 -22.66 -15.16 2.98
C ILE A 16 -23.79 -14.23 3.40
N HIS A 17 -24.20 -14.32 4.66
CA HIS A 17 -24.96 -13.27 5.33
C HIS A 17 -24.33 -11.91 5.00
N SER A 18 -25.18 -10.97 4.59
CA SER A 18 -24.86 -9.59 4.23
C SER A 18 -24.25 -8.80 5.40
N LEU A 19 -23.00 -9.07 5.73
CA LEU A 19 -22.13 -8.09 6.35
C LEU A 19 -21.82 -7.06 5.26
N ARG A 20 -22.32 -5.83 5.44
CA ARG A 20 -22.15 -4.74 4.48
C ARG A 20 -20.66 -4.40 4.42
N ARG A 21 -19.97 -4.90 3.39
CA ARG A 21 -18.53 -4.71 3.20
C ARG A 21 -18.15 -3.23 3.14
N LEU A 22 -16.92 -2.92 3.53
CA LEU A 22 -16.38 -1.56 3.37
C LEU A 22 -16.38 -1.12 1.89
N PRO A 23 -16.83 0.11 1.57
CA PRO A 23 -16.70 0.67 0.23
C PRO A 23 -15.23 0.75 -0.19
N MET A 24 -14.95 0.61 -1.49
CA MET A 24 -13.61 0.69 -2.09
C MET A 24 -12.63 -0.41 -1.63
N ALA A 25 -13.13 -1.46 -0.98
CA ALA A 25 -12.34 -2.62 -0.61
C ALA A 25 -12.25 -3.62 -1.77
N LEU A 26 -11.03 -4.05 -2.07
CA LEU A 26 -10.77 -5.15 -2.98
C LEU A 26 -11.23 -6.46 -2.35
N HIS A 27 -11.80 -7.35 -3.15
CA HIS A 27 -12.32 -8.62 -2.68
C HIS A 27 -11.56 -9.81 -3.25
N ARG A 28 -11.32 -9.81 -4.57
CA ARG A 28 -10.63 -10.89 -5.26
C ARG A 28 -9.78 -10.34 -6.38
N LEU A 29 -8.57 -10.87 -6.52
CA LEU A 29 -7.70 -10.65 -7.66
C LEU A 29 -7.28 -12.00 -8.23
N GLN A 30 -7.61 -12.26 -9.49
CA GLN A 30 -7.03 -13.36 -10.25
C GLN A 30 -6.09 -12.80 -11.32
N ILE A 31 -4.92 -13.40 -11.46
CA ILE A 31 -3.91 -13.02 -12.44
C ILE A 31 -3.48 -14.27 -13.19
N THR A 32 -3.38 -14.18 -14.52
CA THR A 32 -2.76 -15.22 -15.35
C THR A 32 -1.58 -14.66 -16.13
N HIS A 33 -0.58 -15.51 -16.35
CA HIS A 33 0.61 -15.27 -17.16
C HIS A 33 1.34 -13.95 -16.85
N LEU A 34 1.52 -13.61 -15.57
CA LEU A 34 2.18 -12.38 -15.15
C LEU A 34 3.38 -12.63 -14.24
N GLY A 35 4.57 -12.19 -14.65
CA GLY A 35 5.80 -12.42 -13.89
C GLY A 35 5.97 -13.90 -13.52
N PRO A 36 6.06 -14.27 -12.23
CA PRO A 36 6.19 -15.66 -11.79
C PRO A 36 4.86 -16.44 -11.72
N PHE A 37 3.73 -15.83 -12.08
CA PHE A 37 2.40 -16.44 -11.95
C PHE A 37 1.92 -17.02 -13.28
N GLU A 38 1.58 -18.31 -13.27
CA GLU A 38 0.84 -18.94 -14.36
C GLU A 38 -0.66 -18.64 -14.24
N ASP A 39 -1.25 -19.00 -13.10
CA ASP A 39 -2.60 -18.64 -12.67
C ASP A 39 -2.61 -18.57 -11.14
N ILE A 40 -2.99 -17.43 -10.58
CA ILE A 40 -3.04 -17.23 -9.13
C ILE A 40 -4.26 -16.40 -8.75
N THR A 41 -4.91 -16.77 -7.64
CA THR A 41 -6.05 -16.04 -7.09
C THR A 41 -5.79 -15.64 -5.65
N PHE A 42 -5.94 -14.36 -5.36
CA PHE A 42 -5.92 -13.77 -4.02
C PHE A 42 -7.33 -13.41 -3.58
N ILE A 43 -7.67 -13.69 -2.32
CA ILE A 43 -8.93 -13.31 -1.69
C ILE A 43 -8.63 -12.41 -0.51
N PHE A 44 -9.16 -11.20 -0.53
CA PHE A 44 -8.82 -10.17 0.44
C PHE A 44 -9.85 -10.04 1.57
N ASP A 45 -9.33 -9.86 2.79
CA ASP A 45 -10.03 -9.29 3.93
C ASP A 45 -10.31 -7.80 3.69
N GLU A 46 -11.40 -7.27 4.24
CA GLU A 46 -11.81 -5.88 3.97
C GLU A 46 -10.94 -4.83 4.69
N GLN A 47 -10.21 -5.21 5.75
CA GLN A 47 -9.33 -4.30 6.47
C GLN A 47 -7.85 -4.59 6.25
N ILE A 48 -7.36 -5.81 6.52
CA ILE A 48 -5.90 -6.07 6.52
C ILE A 48 -5.54 -7.33 5.76
N ASN A 49 -4.57 -7.19 4.86
CA ASN A 49 -4.03 -8.27 4.04
C ASN A 49 -2.50 -8.22 4.03
N VAL A 50 -1.87 -9.20 4.67
CA VAL A 50 -0.43 -9.23 4.88
C VAL A 50 0.20 -10.36 4.07
N PHE A 51 1.01 -10.00 3.10
CA PHE A 51 1.76 -10.90 2.24
C PHE A 51 3.08 -11.31 2.90
N VAL A 52 3.24 -12.61 3.10
CA VAL A 52 4.43 -13.22 3.71
C VAL A 52 4.95 -14.37 2.87
N GLY A 53 6.18 -14.78 3.15
CA GLY A 53 6.82 -15.93 2.52
C GLY A 53 8.30 -15.67 2.22
N PRO A 54 9.02 -16.69 1.72
CA PRO A 54 10.45 -16.59 1.44
C PRO A 54 10.81 -15.48 0.44
N ASN A 55 12.09 -15.12 0.37
CA ASN A 55 12.58 -14.23 -0.69
C ASN A 55 12.28 -14.84 -2.07
N SER A 56 12.00 -13.98 -3.06
CA SER A 56 11.65 -14.40 -4.42
C SER A 56 10.36 -15.23 -4.55
N SER A 57 9.52 -15.29 -3.50
CA SER A 57 8.19 -15.92 -3.56
C SER A 57 7.15 -15.15 -4.37
N GLY A 58 7.46 -13.91 -4.80
CA GLY A 58 6.56 -13.09 -5.61
C GLY A 58 5.76 -12.04 -4.85
N LYS A 59 6.08 -11.74 -3.57
CA LYS A 59 5.42 -10.69 -2.76
C LYS A 59 5.39 -9.33 -3.47
N SER A 60 6.55 -8.75 -3.75
CA SER A 60 6.67 -7.44 -4.42
C SER A 60 6.07 -7.47 -5.83
N THR A 61 6.18 -8.59 -6.56
CA THR A 61 5.54 -8.75 -7.86
C THR A 61 4.02 -8.71 -7.76
N THR A 62 3.44 -9.36 -6.75
CA THR A 62 2.00 -9.34 -6.48
C THR A 62 1.54 -7.94 -6.13
N LEU A 63 2.21 -7.29 -5.18
CA LEU A 63 1.83 -5.93 -4.77
C LEU A 63 1.96 -4.94 -5.91
N MET A 64 3.00 -5.06 -6.74
CA MET A 64 3.14 -4.22 -7.92
C MET A 64 2.05 -4.48 -8.95
N ALA A 65 1.72 -5.75 -9.26
CA ALA A 65 0.62 -6.08 -10.16
C ALA A 65 -0.73 -5.52 -9.66
N LEU A 66 -1.00 -5.70 -8.37
CA LEU A 66 -2.18 -5.16 -7.70
C LEU A 66 -2.19 -3.63 -7.75
N ALA A 67 -1.07 -2.99 -7.43
CA ALA A 67 -0.91 -1.54 -7.48
C ALA A 67 -1.23 -1.01 -8.87
N HIS A 68 -0.69 -1.62 -9.92
CA HIS A 68 -1.02 -1.25 -11.29
C HIS A 68 -2.51 -1.39 -11.58
N LEU A 69 -3.16 -2.48 -11.16
CA LEU A 69 -4.58 -2.67 -11.40
C LEU A 69 -5.48 -1.62 -10.73
N VAL A 70 -5.12 -1.14 -9.54
CA VAL A 70 -6.00 -0.24 -8.77
C VAL A 70 -5.63 1.22 -8.88
N THR A 71 -4.35 1.54 -9.10
CA THR A 71 -3.88 2.93 -9.19
C THR A 71 -3.74 3.40 -10.64
N HIS A 72 -3.29 2.53 -11.54
CA HIS A 72 -2.97 2.83 -12.94
C HIS A 72 -3.41 1.69 -13.86
N PRO A 73 -4.72 1.36 -13.88
CA PRO A 73 -5.21 0.19 -14.58
C PRO A 73 -4.75 0.21 -16.03
N PHE A 74 -4.51 -0.98 -16.57
CA PHE A 74 -4.03 -1.24 -17.93
C PHE A 74 -2.54 -0.99 -18.18
N VAL A 75 -1.83 -0.30 -17.28
CA VAL A 75 -0.38 -0.11 -17.40
C VAL A 75 0.33 -1.26 -16.68
N LEU A 76 1.26 -1.93 -17.36
CA LEU A 76 2.08 -2.99 -16.77
C LEU A 76 3.57 -2.79 -17.09
N PRO A 77 4.46 -2.83 -16.07
CA PRO A 77 5.90 -2.74 -16.29
C PRO A 77 6.40 -3.83 -17.22
N GLU A 78 7.30 -3.48 -18.15
CA GLU A 78 7.84 -4.43 -19.12
C GLU A 78 8.48 -5.66 -18.46
N ARG A 79 9.15 -5.45 -17.32
CA ARG A 79 9.77 -6.52 -16.51
C ARG A 79 8.80 -7.58 -15.97
N LEU A 80 7.49 -7.32 -15.95
CA LEU A 80 6.48 -8.31 -15.55
C LEU A 80 5.82 -9.01 -16.74
N ARG A 81 6.05 -8.53 -17.97
CA ARG A 81 5.42 -9.09 -19.16
C ARG A 81 6.05 -10.44 -19.50
N ARG A 82 5.20 -11.35 -19.93
CA ARG A 82 5.60 -12.62 -20.53
C ARG A 82 5.32 -12.56 -22.03
N SER A 83 5.82 -13.55 -22.77
CA SER A 83 5.45 -13.75 -24.17
C SER A 83 3.97 -14.07 -24.33
N THR A 84 3.42 -14.84 -23.39
CA THR A 84 1.98 -15.11 -23.30
C THR A 84 1.24 -13.86 -22.79
N PRO A 85 0.11 -13.46 -23.41
CA PRO A 85 -0.71 -12.37 -22.92
C PRO A 85 -1.20 -12.61 -21.48
N ALA A 86 -0.96 -11.65 -20.60
CA ALA A 86 -1.46 -11.70 -19.23
C ALA A 86 -2.92 -11.25 -19.16
N THR A 87 -3.67 -11.79 -18.20
CA THR A 87 -5.02 -11.31 -17.88
C THR A 87 -5.16 -11.08 -16.39
N GLY A 88 -6.03 -10.13 -16.03
CA GLY A 88 -6.41 -9.84 -14.66
C GLY A 88 -7.91 -9.83 -14.51
N LEU A 89 -8.42 -10.39 -13.42
CA LEU A 89 -9.79 -10.26 -12.97
C LEU A 89 -9.80 -9.69 -11.55
N LEU A 90 -10.39 -8.51 -11.38
CA LEU A 90 -10.52 -7.83 -10.10
C LEU A 90 -11.99 -7.74 -9.71
N ARG A 91 -12.33 -8.24 -8.52
CA ARG A 91 -13.61 -7.98 -7.85
C ARG A 91 -13.38 -7.04 -6.67
N PHE A 92 -14.20 -6.02 -6.56
CA PHE A 92 -14.09 -5.01 -5.51
C PHE A 92 -15.45 -4.38 -5.21
N VAL A 93 -15.58 -3.79 -4.02
CA VAL A 93 -16.73 -2.94 -3.70
C VAL A 93 -16.40 -1.53 -4.17
N GLY A 94 -17.24 -0.92 -5.00
CA GLY A 94 -17.02 0.43 -5.51
C GLY A 94 -17.28 1.50 -4.45
N ARG A 95 -17.00 2.76 -4.81
CA ARG A 95 -17.36 3.95 -4.03
C ARG A 95 -18.88 4.08 -3.85
N ASP A 96 -19.65 3.55 -4.79
CA ASP A 96 -21.10 3.43 -4.74
C ASP A 96 -21.61 2.34 -3.77
N GLY A 97 -20.69 1.57 -3.17
CA GLY A 97 -21.01 0.47 -2.26
C GLY A 97 -21.50 -0.80 -2.97
N GLN A 98 -21.48 -0.85 -4.31
CA GLN A 98 -21.87 -2.02 -5.09
C GLN A 98 -20.67 -2.92 -5.39
N MET A 99 -20.92 -4.19 -5.65
CA MET A 99 -19.87 -5.12 -6.08
C MET A 99 -19.62 -4.93 -7.58
N HIS A 100 -18.36 -4.71 -7.96
CA HIS A 100 -17.91 -4.58 -9.33
C HIS A 100 -16.95 -5.72 -9.68
N GLU A 101 -16.99 -6.14 -10.93
CA GLU A 101 -16.04 -7.09 -11.51
C GLU A 101 -15.43 -6.49 -12.78
N MET A 102 -14.11 -6.50 -12.86
CA MET A 102 -13.35 -6.03 -14.01
C MET A 102 -12.44 -7.16 -14.49
N ALA A 103 -12.65 -7.63 -15.72
CA ALA A 103 -11.77 -8.56 -16.42
C ALA A 103 -11.05 -7.82 -17.56
N THR A 104 -9.74 -7.97 -17.67
CA THR A 104 -8.95 -7.25 -18.67
C THR A 104 -7.67 -7.98 -19.07
N ALA A 105 -7.19 -7.71 -20.28
CA ALA A 105 -5.84 -8.07 -20.70
C ALA A 105 -4.81 -7.11 -20.08
N LEU A 106 -3.61 -7.59 -19.78
CA LEU A 106 -2.55 -6.80 -19.19
C LEU A 106 -1.26 -6.88 -20.03
N PRO A 107 -0.69 -5.75 -20.48
CA PRO A 107 -1.26 -4.39 -20.47
C PRO A 107 -2.36 -4.22 -21.54
N MET A 108 -3.21 -3.18 -21.39
CA MET A 108 -4.01 -2.67 -22.50
C MET A 108 -3.41 -1.36 -23.01
N THR A 109 -3.29 -1.22 -24.33
CA THR A 109 -2.83 0.00 -24.98
C THR A 109 -3.89 1.10 -24.84
N LEU A 110 -3.55 2.20 -24.17
CA LEU A 110 -4.42 3.37 -23.96
C LEU A 110 -4.15 4.45 -25.03
N ARG A 111 -4.54 4.18 -26.29
CA ARG A 111 -4.28 5.11 -27.42
C ARG A 111 -5.50 5.92 -27.85
N SER A 112 -6.72 5.52 -27.49
CA SER A 112 -7.94 6.25 -27.86
C SER A 112 -8.56 7.00 -26.67
N PRO A 113 -9.26 8.13 -26.91
CA PRO A 113 -10.00 8.85 -25.86
C PRO A 113 -10.98 7.95 -25.09
N ALA A 114 -11.72 7.08 -25.79
CA ALA A 114 -12.64 6.13 -25.16
C ALA A 114 -11.96 5.18 -24.16
N GLN A 115 -10.71 4.80 -24.39
CA GLN A 115 -9.93 3.98 -23.45
C GLN A 115 -9.48 4.79 -22.23
N GLN A 116 -9.19 6.08 -22.40
CA GLN A 116 -8.89 6.98 -21.28
C GLN A 116 -10.13 7.26 -20.43
N ASP A 117 -11.30 7.42 -21.06
CA ASP A 117 -12.58 7.58 -20.37
C ASP A 117 -12.95 6.32 -19.58
N LEU A 118 -12.78 5.14 -20.17
CA LEU A 118 -12.97 3.86 -19.48
C LEU A 118 -12.05 3.76 -18.25
N ARG A 119 -10.77 4.09 -18.41
CA ARG A 119 -9.80 4.12 -17.31
C ARG A 119 -10.22 5.09 -16.21
N ALA A 120 -10.62 6.30 -16.57
CA ALA A 120 -11.05 7.32 -15.61
C ALA A 120 -12.32 6.91 -14.86
N HIS A 121 -13.29 6.34 -15.58
CA HIS A 121 -14.52 5.81 -14.98
C HIS A 121 -14.21 4.71 -13.97
N LEU A 122 -13.37 3.73 -14.34
CA LEU A 122 -12.96 2.65 -13.44
C LEU A 122 -12.26 3.19 -12.17
N LEU A 123 -11.36 4.16 -12.32
CA LEU A 123 -10.70 4.80 -11.19
C LEU A 123 -11.67 5.57 -10.30
N ALA A 124 -12.69 6.21 -10.87
CA ALA A 124 -13.72 6.92 -10.09
C ALA A 124 -14.59 5.95 -9.28
N VAL A 125 -14.88 4.77 -9.84
CA VAL A 125 -15.62 3.70 -9.16
C VAL A 125 -14.75 3.00 -8.09
N LEU A 126 -13.48 2.73 -8.37
CA LEU A 126 -12.51 2.21 -7.39
C LEU A 126 -12.28 3.19 -6.23
N GLY A 127 -12.31 4.48 -6.53
CA GLY A 127 -12.00 5.57 -5.62
C GLY A 127 -10.60 5.48 -5.01
N TYR A 128 -10.36 6.08 -3.84
CA TYR A 128 -8.98 6.32 -3.37
C TYR A 128 -8.16 5.03 -3.25
N SER A 129 -7.06 4.98 -3.99
CA SER A 129 -6.09 3.89 -3.94
C SER A 129 -4.67 4.44 -4.09
N THR A 130 -3.73 3.99 -3.27
CA THR A 130 -2.31 4.37 -3.40
C THR A 130 -1.37 3.19 -3.21
N PHE A 131 -0.19 3.28 -3.80
CA PHE A 131 0.89 2.31 -3.64
C PHE A 131 2.15 2.99 -3.12
N ILE A 132 2.79 2.33 -2.17
CA ILE A 132 4.05 2.70 -1.54
C ILE A 132 5.02 1.54 -1.84
N PRO A 133 5.99 1.72 -2.74
CA PRO A 133 7.01 0.71 -2.96
C PRO A 133 7.93 0.63 -1.73
N ALA A 134 8.75 -0.41 -1.67
CA ALA A 134 9.73 -0.57 -0.60
C ALA A 134 10.64 0.66 -0.51
N LEU A 135 10.77 1.21 0.69
CA LEU A 135 11.67 2.32 0.98
C LEU A 135 13.10 1.78 0.94
N ARG A 136 13.85 2.11 -0.13
CA ARG A 136 15.29 1.78 -0.24
C ARG A 136 16.06 3.07 -0.37
N GLN A 137 17.23 3.13 0.29
CA GLN A 137 18.03 4.33 0.39
C GLN A 137 18.23 5.03 -0.98
N SER A 138 17.89 6.31 -1.01
CA SER A 138 18.46 7.29 -1.94
C SER A 138 19.23 8.32 -1.11
N THR A 139 20.38 8.77 -1.60
CA THR A 139 21.34 9.57 -0.81
C THR A 139 21.00 11.06 -0.75
N SER A 140 19.96 11.52 -1.44
CA SER A 140 19.57 12.93 -1.37
C SER A 140 18.25 13.06 -0.63
N PHE A 141 18.30 13.87 0.42
CA PHE A 141 17.26 14.07 1.43
C PHE A 141 16.80 15.52 1.45
N ARG A 142 16.92 16.21 0.32
CA ARG A 142 16.61 17.64 0.18
C ARG A 142 15.74 17.84 -1.05
N SER A 143 14.79 18.77 -0.94
CA SER A 143 14.01 19.21 -2.09
C SER A 143 14.55 20.55 -2.57
N ASP A 144 14.73 20.68 -3.88
CA ASP A 144 14.99 21.96 -4.55
C ASP A 144 13.77 22.91 -4.55
N GLY A 145 12.64 22.45 -3.98
CA GLY A 145 11.39 23.21 -3.91
C GLY A 145 10.64 23.31 -5.23
N THR A 146 11.07 22.63 -6.29
CA THR A 146 10.45 22.67 -7.62
C THR A 146 9.81 21.34 -8.00
N LEU A 147 8.52 21.19 -7.75
CA LEU A 147 7.71 20.27 -8.56
C LEU A 147 7.58 20.92 -9.95
N ARG A 148 8.39 20.49 -10.92
CA ARG A 148 8.13 20.85 -12.32
C ARG A 148 6.75 20.27 -12.68
N PRO A 149 5.75 21.11 -13.02
CA PRO A 149 4.53 20.58 -13.58
C PRO A 149 4.93 19.83 -14.86
N ALA A 150 4.39 18.63 -15.05
CA ALA A 150 4.47 17.97 -16.35
C ALA A 150 3.69 18.85 -17.34
N VAL A 151 4.37 19.82 -17.94
CA VAL A 151 3.81 20.66 -19.01
C VAL A 151 3.91 19.84 -20.28
N GLY A 152 2.89 19.03 -20.52
CA GLY A 152 2.60 18.40 -21.80
C GLY A 152 1.12 18.66 -22.10
N HIS A 153 0.83 19.11 -23.32
CA HIS A 153 -0.46 19.57 -23.83
C HIS A 153 -1.69 18.88 -23.21
N VAL A 154 -2.57 19.68 -22.61
CA VAL A 154 -3.82 19.21 -22.02
C VAL A 154 -4.88 19.13 -23.12
N GLU A 155 -4.97 17.97 -23.78
CA GLU A 155 -6.30 17.42 -24.08
C GLU A 155 -7.08 17.34 -22.76
N ALA A 156 -8.41 17.46 -22.77
CA ALA A 156 -9.23 17.47 -21.55
C ALA A 156 -9.10 16.17 -20.75
N ILE A 157 -8.06 16.05 -19.92
CA ILE A 157 -7.80 14.88 -19.07
C ILE A 157 -8.97 14.74 -18.10
N PRO A 158 -9.62 13.57 -18.02
CA PRO A 158 -10.69 13.32 -17.06
C PRO A 158 -10.32 13.70 -15.63
N GLU A 159 -11.28 14.27 -14.88
CA GLU A 159 -11.08 14.82 -13.54
C GLU A 159 -10.40 13.84 -12.56
N GLU A 160 -10.80 12.56 -12.57
CA GLU A 160 -10.22 11.53 -11.72
C GLU A 160 -8.71 11.32 -12.00
N LEU A 161 -8.31 11.36 -13.27
CA LEU A 161 -6.90 11.25 -13.67
C LEU A 161 -6.12 12.50 -13.24
N ARG A 162 -6.74 13.68 -13.27
CA ARG A 162 -6.15 14.94 -12.81
C ARG A 162 -5.95 14.96 -11.28
N ILE A 163 -6.92 14.47 -10.50
CA ILE A 163 -6.81 14.34 -9.04
C ILE A 163 -5.63 13.42 -8.68
N ARG A 164 -5.47 12.32 -9.42
CA ARG A 164 -4.42 11.33 -9.20
C ARG A 164 -3.05 11.72 -9.73
N ALA A 165 -2.96 12.66 -10.67
CA ALA A 165 -1.68 13.19 -11.15
C ALA A 165 -0.85 13.88 -10.04
N GLY A 166 -1.48 14.25 -8.92
CA GLY A 166 -0.81 14.73 -7.71
C GLY A 166 -0.39 13.65 -6.72
N LEU A 167 -0.69 12.37 -6.95
CA LEU A 167 -0.14 11.23 -6.20
C LEU A 167 1.25 10.89 -6.78
N LEU A 168 2.13 10.22 -6.01
CA LEU A 168 3.41 9.82 -6.61
C LEU A 168 3.15 8.84 -7.76
N PRO A 169 3.93 8.93 -8.85
CA PRO A 169 3.75 8.06 -9.99
C PRO A 169 4.10 6.62 -9.58
N THR A 170 3.29 5.65 -10.00
CA THR A 170 3.40 4.25 -9.53
C THR A 170 4.36 3.41 -10.36
N ASP A 171 4.99 4.02 -11.36
CA ASP A 171 6.12 3.45 -12.10
C ASP A 171 7.44 3.54 -11.29
N ALA A 172 7.42 4.24 -10.17
CA ALA A 172 8.49 4.24 -9.19
C ALA A 172 8.66 2.84 -8.60
N THR A 173 9.63 2.08 -9.12
CA THR A 173 10.12 0.84 -8.49
C THR A 173 10.78 1.10 -7.13
N LEU A 174 11.05 2.38 -6.84
CA LEU A 174 11.68 2.94 -5.65
C LEU A 174 11.03 4.29 -5.36
N MET A 175 10.57 4.50 -4.14
CA MET A 175 10.24 5.85 -3.67
C MET A 175 11.57 6.57 -3.40
N ARG A 176 11.76 7.78 -3.94
CA ARG A 176 12.88 8.63 -3.54
C ARG A 176 12.43 9.54 -2.40
N ASP A 177 13.17 9.56 -1.30
CA ASP A 177 12.92 10.39 -0.11
C ASP A 177 12.69 11.87 -0.47
N GLU A 178 13.42 12.38 -1.49
CA GLU A 178 13.23 13.70 -2.10
C GLU A 178 11.77 14.03 -2.44
N ALA A 179 11.03 13.08 -3.00
CA ALA A 179 9.69 13.32 -3.52
C ALA A 179 8.67 13.46 -2.38
N ILE A 180 8.83 12.67 -1.31
CA ILE A 180 8.02 12.80 -0.09
C ILE A 180 8.34 14.12 0.59
N LEU A 181 9.63 14.44 0.72
CA LEU A 181 10.09 15.68 1.33
C LEU A 181 9.58 16.90 0.56
N ALA A 182 9.64 16.88 -0.78
CA ALA A 182 9.08 17.91 -1.63
C ALA A 182 7.57 18.08 -1.39
N GLN A 183 6.83 16.97 -1.28
CA GLN A 183 5.41 17.01 -0.93
C GLN A 183 5.19 17.60 0.47
N MET A 184 5.97 17.19 1.48
CA MET A 184 5.85 17.71 2.84
C MET A 184 6.14 19.21 2.91
N VAL A 185 7.18 19.67 2.21
CA VAL A 185 7.55 21.09 2.10
C VAL A 185 6.44 21.87 1.40
N GLU A 186 5.96 21.42 0.23
CA GLU A 186 4.85 22.06 -0.49
C GLU A 186 3.60 22.15 0.39
N PHE A 187 3.28 21.07 1.10
CA PHE A 187 2.11 20.95 1.96
C PHE A 187 2.17 21.92 3.14
N ALA A 188 3.31 21.95 3.83
CA ALA A 188 3.52 22.85 4.96
C ALA A 188 3.57 24.32 4.50
N ASP A 189 4.19 24.63 3.37
CA ASP A 189 4.18 25.97 2.78
C ASP A 189 2.75 26.43 2.45
N ARG A 190 1.91 25.55 1.90
CA ARG A 190 0.49 25.85 1.65
C ARG A 190 -0.25 26.14 2.96
N SER A 191 0.04 25.40 4.03
CA SER A 191 -0.57 25.62 5.36
C SER A 191 -0.26 26.99 5.94
N VAL A 192 0.97 27.48 5.73
CA VAL A 192 1.42 28.80 6.20
C VAL A 192 0.84 29.90 5.30
N ARG A 193 1.02 29.78 3.97
CA ARG A 193 0.57 30.80 3.01
C ARG A 193 -0.95 31.01 2.99
N ARG A 194 -1.73 29.94 3.16
CA ARG A 194 -3.20 30.00 3.15
C ARG A 194 -3.83 30.04 4.55
N ASN A 195 -3.02 29.97 5.61
CA ASN A 195 -3.47 29.83 7.00
C ASN A 195 -4.53 28.72 7.16
N ASP A 196 -4.35 27.58 6.48
CA ASP A 196 -5.33 26.50 6.40
C ASP A 196 -5.25 25.57 7.63
N PRO A 197 -6.25 25.55 8.52
CA PRO A 197 -6.24 24.71 9.72
C PRO A 197 -6.27 23.21 9.42
N SER A 198 -6.83 22.80 8.27
CA SER A 198 -6.96 21.40 7.87
C SER A 198 -5.58 20.80 7.59
N LEU A 199 -4.70 21.56 6.95
CA LEU A 199 -3.33 21.13 6.67
C LEU A 199 -2.50 20.99 7.96
N ARG A 200 -2.65 21.91 8.91
CA ARG A 200 -1.97 21.82 10.22
C ARG A 200 -2.42 20.57 10.99
N ARG A 201 -3.73 20.29 10.99
CA ARG A 201 -4.29 19.09 11.62
C ARG A 201 -3.67 17.81 11.08
N LEU A 202 -3.43 17.74 9.77
CA LEU A 202 -2.84 16.56 9.12
C LEU A 202 -1.37 16.37 9.52
N LEU A 203 -0.60 17.45 9.63
CA LEU A 203 0.79 17.40 10.13
C LEU A 203 0.84 16.94 11.59
N THR A 204 -0.08 17.43 12.43
CA THR A 204 -0.24 16.95 13.81
C THR A 204 -0.63 15.47 13.87
N GLN A 205 -1.52 15.04 12.98
CA GLN A 205 -1.97 13.64 12.90
C GLN A 205 -0.82 12.71 12.50
N ILE A 206 0.03 13.09 11.53
CA ILE A 206 1.23 12.33 11.16
C ILE A 206 2.12 12.10 12.39
N GLY A 207 2.44 13.16 13.14
CA GLY A 207 3.28 13.06 14.34
C GLY A 207 2.64 12.21 15.44
N THR A 208 1.33 12.37 15.67
CA THR A 208 0.57 11.60 16.67
C THR A 208 0.59 10.10 16.35
N ILE A 209 0.29 9.72 15.11
CA ILE A 209 0.27 8.32 14.68
C ILE A 209 1.69 7.74 14.71
N ALA A 210 2.70 8.50 14.26
CA ALA A 210 4.09 8.07 14.32
C ALA A 210 4.53 7.82 15.78
N SER A 211 4.17 8.72 16.70
CA SER A 211 4.45 8.56 18.13
C SER A 211 3.78 7.30 18.68
N GLU A 212 2.52 7.03 18.32
CA GLU A 212 1.83 5.81 18.77
C GLU A 212 2.46 4.51 18.25
N ILE A 213 3.02 4.50 17.04
CA ILE A 213 3.75 3.37 16.47
C ILE A 213 5.11 3.21 17.16
N LEU A 214 5.83 4.32 17.37
CA LEU A 214 7.20 4.37 17.90
C LEU A 214 7.24 4.42 19.44
N GLU A 215 6.41 3.59 20.09
CA GLU A 215 6.41 3.40 21.55
C GLU A 215 6.14 4.68 22.39
N GLY A 216 5.42 5.65 21.83
CA GLY A 216 5.11 6.90 22.52
C GLY A 216 6.26 7.91 22.53
N PHE A 217 7.34 7.67 21.77
CA PHE A 217 8.36 8.69 21.52
C PHE A 217 7.69 9.92 20.90
N PRO A 218 7.70 11.09 21.56
CA PRO A 218 6.90 12.23 21.11
C PRO A 218 7.53 12.84 19.87
N ILE A 219 6.75 12.84 18.78
CA ILE A 219 7.10 13.46 17.52
C ILE A 219 5.98 14.42 17.13
N GLU A 220 6.28 15.71 17.16
CA GLU A 220 5.36 16.76 16.71
C GLU A 220 5.98 17.49 15.52
N PHE A 221 5.23 17.66 14.42
CA PHE A 221 5.71 18.52 13.34
C PHE A 221 5.88 19.96 13.83
N TRP A 222 7.07 20.53 13.65
CA TRP A 222 7.38 21.86 14.13
C TRP A 222 7.27 22.92 13.03
N ARG A 223 8.11 22.81 11.99
CA ARG A 223 8.14 23.75 10.86
C ARG A 223 8.91 23.18 9.67
N ILE A 224 8.84 23.88 8.54
CA ILE A 224 9.85 23.75 7.49
C ILE A 224 11.00 24.72 7.81
N ALA A 225 12.21 24.20 7.83
CA ALA A 225 13.44 24.96 7.90
C ALA A 225 14.13 24.98 6.53
N GLU A 226 15.07 25.92 6.38
CA GLU A 226 15.83 26.12 5.15
C GLU A 226 17.30 26.38 5.52
N ASP A 227 18.20 25.76 4.78
CA ASP A 227 19.65 26.01 4.86
C ASP A 227 20.24 26.23 3.44
N ARG A 228 21.57 26.19 3.31
CA ARG A 228 22.27 26.41 2.04
C ARG A 228 21.99 25.34 0.98
N GLU A 229 21.56 24.16 1.39
CA GLU A 229 21.39 23.00 0.52
C GLU A 229 19.89 22.71 0.25
N GLY A 230 18.96 23.38 0.93
CA GLY A 230 17.53 23.37 0.59
C GLY A 230 16.58 23.43 1.79
N ARG A 231 15.30 23.10 1.54
CA ARG A 231 14.25 23.07 2.58
C ARG A 231 14.01 21.67 3.12
N PHE A 232 13.70 21.58 4.41
CA PHE A 232 13.48 20.32 5.10
C PHE A 232 12.51 20.45 6.29
N PRO A 233 11.76 19.38 6.65
CA PRO A 233 10.89 19.39 7.82
C PRO A 233 11.67 19.19 9.12
N GLN A 234 11.30 19.96 10.14
CA GLN A 234 11.74 19.81 11.53
C GLN A 234 10.60 19.29 12.40
N PHE A 235 10.95 18.47 13.37
CA PHE A 235 10.05 17.89 14.35
C PHE A 235 10.55 18.21 15.76
N ARG A 236 9.62 18.52 16.66
CA ARG A 236 9.89 18.65 18.08
C ARG A 236 9.87 17.26 18.71
N THR A 237 10.94 16.96 19.46
CA THR A 237 11.14 15.73 20.22
C THR A 237 11.63 16.06 21.63
N LEU A 238 11.95 15.02 22.42
CA LEU A 238 12.61 15.19 23.73
C LEU A 238 14.01 15.80 23.62
N ASP A 239 14.70 15.60 22.49
CA ASP A 239 16.05 16.10 22.23
C ASP A 239 16.06 17.50 21.58
N GLY A 240 14.90 18.16 21.54
CA GLY A 240 14.71 19.46 20.91
C GLY A 240 14.12 19.37 19.50
N ASN A 241 14.36 20.39 18.69
CA ASN A 241 13.82 20.46 17.33
C ASN A 241 14.85 19.89 16.35
N ILE A 242 14.60 18.68 15.84
CA ILE A 242 15.52 17.97 14.95
C ILE A 242 14.94 17.84 13.53
N ALA A 243 15.83 17.80 12.53
CA ALA A 243 15.44 17.55 11.15
C ALA A 243 15.06 16.08 10.94
N LEU A 244 14.20 15.78 9.96
CA LEU A 244 13.82 14.39 9.62
C LEU A 244 15.03 13.46 9.44
N GLN A 245 16.09 13.99 8.82
CA GLN A 245 17.33 13.25 8.51
C GLN A 245 18.13 12.79 9.74
N VAL A 246 17.90 13.42 10.90
CA VAL A 246 18.62 13.12 12.14
C VAL A 246 18.01 11.92 12.87
N PHE A 247 16.75 11.58 12.58
CA PHE A 247 16.07 10.45 13.21
C PHE A 247 16.69 9.11 12.82
N SER A 248 16.43 8.06 13.62
CA SER A 248 16.76 6.69 13.23
C SER A 248 16.03 6.28 11.94
N GLN A 249 16.63 5.39 11.15
CA GLN A 249 16.08 4.96 9.87
C GLN A 249 14.64 4.40 9.98
N GLY A 250 14.34 3.65 11.04
CA GLY A 250 12.98 3.17 11.32
C GLY A 250 11.99 4.31 11.55
N THR A 251 12.38 5.33 12.33
CA THR A 251 11.52 6.50 12.58
C THR A 251 11.28 7.30 11.30
N GLN A 252 12.33 7.50 10.49
CA GLN A 252 12.22 8.15 9.19
C GLN A 252 11.24 7.40 8.28
N SER A 253 11.38 6.07 8.19
CA SER A 253 10.49 5.21 7.43
C SER A 253 9.02 5.44 7.81
N VAL A 254 8.70 5.34 9.12
CA VAL A 254 7.34 5.60 9.64
C VAL A 254 6.80 6.97 9.25
N LEU A 255 7.58 8.03 9.48
CA LEU A 255 7.14 9.39 9.18
C LEU A 255 6.92 9.59 7.67
N GLN A 256 7.79 9.02 6.84
CA GLN A 256 7.74 9.17 5.38
C GLN A 256 6.50 8.48 4.79
N TRP A 257 6.27 7.20 5.08
CA TRP A 257 5.11 6.51 4.52
C TRP A 257 3.80 7.03 5.12
N LEU A 258 3.76 7.42 6.41
CA LEU A 258 2.58 8.07 7.00
C LEU A 258 2.29 9.41 6.33
N ALA A 259 3.30 10.26 6.13
CA ALA A 259 3.13 11.53 5.46
C ALA A 259 2.58 11.33 4.04
N TYR A 260 3.13 10.37 3.31
CA TYR A 260 2.67 10.06 1.97
C TYR A 260 1.20 9.60 1.92
N ILE A 261 0.82 8.65 2.80
CA ILE A 261 -0.57 8.19 2.89
C ILE A 261 -1.48 9.36 3.24
N ILE A 262 -1.22 10.04 4.35
CA ILE A 262 -2.14 11.04 4.90
C ILE A 262 -2.28 12.23 3.96
N MET A 263 -1.19 12.70 3.36
CA MET A 263 -1.23 13.82 2.42
C MET A 263 -1.93 13.45 1.12
N GLY A 264 -1.63 12.29 0.53
CA GLY A 264 -2.29 11.82 -0.68
C GLY A 264 -3.77 11.56 -0.45
N TYR A 265 -4.11 10.99 0.70
CA TYR A 265 -5.46 10.67 1.11
C TYR A 265 -6.30 11.93 1.35
N ALA A 266 -5.77 12.88 2.11
CA ALA A 266 -6.41 14.16 2.33
C ALA A 266 -6.60 14.92 1.01
N ARG A 267 -5.58 14.95 0.13
CA ARG A 267 -5.67 15.60 -1.17
C ARG A 267 -6.79 15.02 -2.03
N TYR A 268 -6.93 13.70 -2.07
CA TYR A 268 -7.98 13.03 -2.85
C TYR A 268 -9.39 13.43 -2.38
N TYR A 269 -9.60 13.51 -1.06
CA TYR A 269 -10.90 13.87 -0.48
C TYR A 269 -11.11 15.38 -0.31
N GLY A 270 -10.17 16.23 -0.75
CA GLY A 270 -10.27 17.68 -0.57
C GLY A 270 -10.10 18.16 0.88
N TYR A 271 -9.24 17.51 1.65
CA TYR A 271 -8.88 17.83 3.04
C TYR A 271 -10.06 17.78 4.03
N PRO A 272 -10.79 16.65 4.10
CA PRO A 272 -11.96 16.54 4.98
C PRO A 272 -11.54 16.54 6.46
N ALA A 273 -12.42 17.05 7.32
CA ALA A 273 -12.19 17.02 8.76
C ALA A 273 -12.19 15.60 9.34
N ASN A 274 -12.99 14.69 8.77
CA ASN A 274 -13.16 13.30 9.18
C ASN A 274 -12.38 12.33 8.26
N LEU A 275 -11.13 12.67 7.92
CA LEU A 275 -10.28 11.82 7.09
C LEU A 275 -10.23 10.34 7.53
N PRO A 276 -10.16 10.00 8.85
CA PRO A 276 -10.23 8.61 9.34
C PRO A 276 -11.45 7.79 8.88
N GLU A 277 -12.57 8.44 8.57
CA GLU A 277 -13.82 7.80 8.18
C GLU A 277 -14.00 7.67 6.66
N GLN A 278 -13.08 8.26 5.89
CA GLN A 278 -13.12 8.06 4.45
C GLN A 278 -12.76 6.58 4.16
N PRO A 279 -13.25 5.97 3.07
CA PRO A 279 -12.79 4.65 2.69
C PRO A 279 -11.58 4.75 1.76
N GLY A 280 -10.94 3.63 1.43
CA GLY A 280 -9.87 3.60 0.43
C GLY A 280 -8.98 2.39 0.58
N THR A 281 -8.08 2.18 -0.39
CA THR A 281 -7.13 1.08 -0.39
C THR A 281 -5.69 1.59 -0.38
N ILE A 282 -4.88 1.12 0.54
CA ILE A 282 -3.44 1.40 0.59
C ILE A 282 -2.65 0.13 0.36
N ILE A 283 -1.65 0.21 -0.51
CA ILE A 283 -0.76 -0.90 -0.82
C ILE A 283 0.67 -0.52 -0.41
N ILE A 284 1.34 -1.31 0.44
CA ILE A 284 2.67 -0.99 0.98
C ILE A 284 3.59 -2.20 0.87
N ASP A 285 4.68 -2.08 0.10
CA ASP A 285 5.72 -3.11 0.08
C ASP A 285 6.72 -2.87 1.23
N GLU A 286 7.13 -3.93 1.93
CA GLU A 286 8.08 -3.91 3.05
C GLU A 286 7.68 -2.91 4.16
N ILE A 287 6.43 -3.00 4.66
CA ILE A 287 5.90 -2.07 5.68
C ILE A 287 6.72 -2.06 6.99
N ASP A 288 7.46 -3.14 7.25
CA ASP A 288 8.33 -3.32 8.42
C ASP A 288 9.77 -2.83 8.22
N ALA A 289 10.10 -2.27 7.04
CA ALA A 289 11.45 -1.85 6.71
C ALA A 289 12.05 -0.92 7.78
N HIS A 290 13.19 -1.35 8.34
CA HIS A 290 13.98 -0.66 9.36
C HIS A 290 13.28 -0.42 10.71
N LEU A 291 12.09 -0.98 10.93
CA LEU A 291 11.38 -0.83 12.20
C LEU A 291 11.97 -1.75 13.28
N HIS A 292 12.12 -1.21 14.48
CA HIS A 292 12.47 -2.01 15.66
C HIS A 292 11.30 -2.97 16.01
N PRO A 293 11.56 -4.19 16.54
CA PRO A 293 10.56 -5.19 16.89
C PRO A 293 9.26 -4.68 17.56
N THR A 294 9.35 -3.82 18.56
CA THR A 294 8.16 -3.29 19.23
C THR A 294 7.30 -2.43 18.31
N ALA A 295 7.92 -1.59 17.49
CA ALA A 295 7.21 -0.74 16.54
C ALA A 295 6.48 -1.58 15.49
N GLN A 296 7.11 -2.68 15.04
CA GLN A 296 6.47 -3.65 14.14
C GLN A 296 5.15 -4.15 14.73
N GLN A 297 5.13 -4.63 15.98
CA GLN A 297 3.90 -5.13 16.61
C GLN A 297 2.76 -4.07 16.73
N ARG A 298 3.10 -2.78 16.66
CA ARG A 298 2.15 -1.67 16.86
C ARG A 298 1.56 -1.13 15.57
N VAL A 299 2.16 -1.39 14.40
CA VAL A 299 1.72 -0.83 13.11
C VAL A 299 0.23 -1.10 12.84
N PHE A 300 -0.20 -2.36 12.82
CA PHE A 300 -1.59 -2.68 12.49
C PHE A 300 -2.62 -2.24 13.55
N PRO A 301 -2.39 -2.44 14.86
CA PRO A 301 -3.28 -1.90 15.88
C PRO A 301 -3.50 -0.39 15.77
N VAL A 302 -2.42 0.38 15.54
CA VAL A 302 -2.51 1.83 15.39
C VAL A 302 -3.21 2.21 14.08
N LEU A 303 -2.86 1.58 12.95
CA LEU A 303 -3.51 1.88 11.67
C LEU A 303 -5.01 1.56 11.68
N ARG A 304 -5.46 0.45 12.31
CA ARG A 304 -6.89 0.14 12.47
C ARG A 304 -7.63 1.20 13.27
N LYS A 305 -6.99 1.69 14.34
CA LYS A 305 -7.56 2.73 15.21
C LYS A 305 -7.74 4.04 14.46
N HIS A 306 -6.73 4.47 13.68
CA HIS A 306 -6.73 5.78 13.02
C HIS A 306 -7.37 5.78 11.63
N PHE A 307 -7.51 4.62 10.99
CA PHE A 307 -8.08 4.47 9.64
C PHE A 307 -8.99 3.23 9.53
N PRO A 308 -10.11 3.18 10.29
CA PRO A 308 -10.98 2.01 10.36
C PRO A 308 -11.62 1.59 9.03
N ARG A 309 -11.63 2.48 8.04
CA ARG A 309 -12.25 2.29 6.72
C ARG A 309 -11.25 2.18 5.58
N LEU A 310 -9.95 2.17 5.88
CA LEU A 310 -8.91 1.83 4.90
C LEU A 310 -8.68 0.32 4.85
N GLN A 311 -8.67 -0.21 3.63
CA GLN A 311 -8.12 -1.53 3.36
C GLN A 311 -6.60 -1.40 3.19
N ILE A 312 -5.86 -2.14 4.01
CA ILE A 312 -4.41 -2.18 4.04
C ILE A 312 -3.95 -3.49 3.41
N ILE A 313 -3.15 -3.38 2.36
CA ILE A 313 -2.56 -4.52 1.67
C ILE A 313 -1.05 -4.34 1.67
N CYS A 314 -0.31 -5.17 2.38
CA CYS A 314 1.12 -4.95 2.52
C CYS A 314 1.92 -6.24 2.51
N SER A 315 3.22 -6.13 2.30
CA SER A 315 4.16 -7.24 2.50
C SER A 315 4.98 -7.00 3.75
N THR A 316 5.43 -8.09 4.38
CA THR A 316 6.36 -8.01 5.50
C THR A 316 7.35 -9.17 5.51
N HIS A 317 8.54 -8.90 6.04
CA HIS A 317 9.55 -9.91 6.35
C HIS A 317 9.55 -10.29 7.84
N SER A 318 8.85 -9.54 8.68
CA SER A 318 8.81 -9.76 10.11
C SER A 318 7.65 -10.66 10.53
N PRO A 319 7.91 -11.77 11.26
CA PRO A 319 6.86 -12.56 11.89
C PRO A 319 6.11 -11.79 12.99
N LEU A 320 6.75 -10.78 13.60
CA LEU A 320 6.17 -10.00 14.69
C LEU A 320 4.98 -9.18 14.24
N MET A 321 4.93 -8.86 12.93
CA MET A 321 3.81 -8.18 12.31
C MET A 321 2.56 -9.04 12.19
N LEU A 322 2.69 -10.36 12.31
CA LEU A 322 1.58 -11.31 12.15
C LEU A 322 0.78 -11.52 13.43
N ALA A 323 1.34 -11.14 14.57
CA ALA A 323 0.71 -11.25 15.87
C ALA A 323 -0.64 -10.48 15.90
N GLY A 324 -1.72 -11.16 16.32
CA GLY A 324 -3.05 -10.56 16.42
C GLY A 324 -3.82 -10.40 15.10
N LEU A 325 -3.27 -10.89 13.98
CA LEU A 325 -4.01 -10.98 12.72
C LEU A 325 -5.08 -12.07 12.80
N GLN A 326 -6.25 -11.78 12.24
CA GLN A 326 -7.42 -12.65 12.22
C GLN A 326 -7.36 -13.64 11.05
N ALA A 327 -8.22 -14.66 11.09
CA ALA A 327 -8.37 -15.62 10.00
C ALA A 327 -8.59 -14.89 8.66
N GLY A 328 -7.84 -15.31 7.64
CA GLY A 328 -7.92 -14.76 6.29
C GLY A 328 -7.13 -13.48 6.03
N GLN A 329 -6.47 -12.89 7.03
CA GLN A 329 -5.70 -11.64 6.88
C GLN A 329 -4.24 -11.85 6.43
N ILE A 330 -3.77 -13.10 6.35
CA ILE A 330 -2.42 -13.44 5.90
C ILE A 330 -2.50 -14.15 4.55
N GLN A 331 -1.65 -13.71 3.60
CA GLN A 331 -1.43 -14.32 2.29
C GLN A 331 -0.01 -14.90 2.26
N MET A 332 0.09 -16.22 2.43
CA MET A 332 1.37 -16.92 2.44
C MET A 332 1.74 -17.36 1.03
N LEU A 333 2.75 -16.75 0.46
CA LEU A 333 3.29 -17.07 -0.86
C LEU A 333 4.43 -18.09 -0.75
N GLN A 334 4.32 -19.18 -1.49
CA GLN A 334 5.34 -20.22 -1.55
C GLN A 334 5.61 -20.64 -2.99
N ARG A 335 6.84 -21.05 -3.28
CA ARG A 335 7.16 -21.69 -4.56
C ARG A 335 6.94 -23.19 -4.44
N THR A 336 6.15 -23.72 -5.36
CA THR A 336 5.97 -25.17 -5.55
C THR A 336 7.23 -25.78 -6.17
N SER A 337 7.38 -27.11 -6.06
CA SER A 337 8.45 -27.86 -6.71
C SER A 337 8.47 -27.72 -8.23
N ALA A 338 7.32 -27.42 -8.84
CA ALA A 338 7.18 -27.13 -10.27
C ALA A 338 7.62 -25.70 -10.66
N GLY A 339 8.09 -24.88 -9.70
CA GLY A 339 8.52 -23.50 -9.94
C GLY A 339 7.40 -22.46 -9.91
N ASN A 340 6.14 -22.89 -9.90
CA ASN A 340 4.97 -22.02 -9.80
C ASN A 340 4.82 -21.46 -8.38
N VAL A 341 4.22 -20.27 -8.27
CA VAL A 341 3.87 -19.69 -6.97
C VAL A 341 2.46 -20.14 -6.57
N ALA A 342 2.33 -20.61 -5.33
CA ALA A 342 1.06 -20.88 -4.67
C ALA A 342 0.82 -19.85 -3.55
N VAL A 343 -0.45 -19.63 -3.23
CA VAL A 343 -0.86 -18.79 -2.10
C VAL A 343 -1.80 -19.55 -1.18
N GLU A 344 -1.53 -19.46 0.11
CA GLU A 344 -2.39 -19.99 1.17
C GLU A 344 -2.79 -18.89 2.15
N ARG A 345 -3.97 -19.01 2.75
CA ARG A 345 -4.46 -18.08 3.77
C ARG A 345 -4.45 -18.73 5.15
N ASN A 346 -4.24 -17.92 6.19
CA ASN A 346 -4.39 -18.40 7.55
C ASN A 346 -5.86 -18.72 7.83
N VAL A 347 -6.14 -19.93 8.32
CA VAL A 347 -7.50 -20.39 8.66
C VAL A 347 -7.93 -19.90 10.05
N GLN A 348 -6.97 -19.62 10.92
CA GLN A 348 -7.18 -19.20 12.31
C GLN A 348 -6.45 -17.89 12.58
N ALA A 349 -6.91 -17.18 13.61
CA ALA A 349 -6.19 -16.03 14.14
C ALA A 349 -4.80 -16.44 14.63
N ILE A 350 -3.87 -15.50 14.63
CA ILE A 350 -2.52 -15.69 15.11
C ILE A 350 -2.41 -15.24 16.56
N ASP A 351 -2.24 -16.22 17.44
CA ASP A 351 -1.95 -15.98 18.85
C ASP A 351 -0.53 -15.47 19.03
N THR A 352 -0.34 -14.58 20.00
CA THR A 352 0.92 -13.88 20.26
C THR A 352 2.02 -14.78 20.88
N THR A 353 1.72 -16.04 21.17
CA THR A 353 2.42 -16.81 22.20
C THR A 353 3.66 -17.57 21.75
N SER A 354 3.97 -17.65 20.44
CA SER A 354 5.26 -18.21 19.99
C SER A 354 5.75 -17.62 18.68
N ALA A 355 6.65 -16.63 18.77
CA ALA A 355 7.35 -16.07 17.62
C ALA A 355 8.13 -17.14 16.84
N ASP A 356 8.66 -18.17 17.52
CA ASP A 356 9.31 -19.33 16.90
C ASP A 356 8.36 -20.14 16.02
N ALA A 357 7.14 -20.39 16.49
CA ALA A 357 6.12 -21.05 15.69
C ALA A 357 5.76 -20.24 14.43
N LEU A 358 5.74 -18.90 14.53
CA LEU A 358 5.50 -18.02 13.38
C LEU A 358 6.66 -18.03 12.40
N LEU A 359 7.90 -17.96 12.89
CA LEU A 359 9.10 -18.04 12.07
C LEU A 359 9.16 -19.34 11.28
N LYS A 360 8.94 -20.47 11.97
CA LYS A 360 8.95 -21.79 11.33
C LYS A 360 7.82 -21.93 10.32
N ARG A 361 6.60 -21.52 10.70
CA ARG A 361 5.39 -21.69 9.86
C ARG A 361 5.36 -20.78 8.64
N PHE A 362 5.73 -19.52 8.77
CA PHE A 362 5.54 -18.52 7.71
C PHE A 362 6.82 -18.19 6.93
N PHE A 363 7.99 -18.46 7.52
CA PHE A 363 9.28 -18.07 6.94
C PHE A 363 10.24 -19.24 6.74
N GLY A 364 9.87 -20.46 7.16
CA GLY A 364 10.69 -21.66 6.97
C GLY A 364 12.01 -21.63 7.74
N VAL A 365 12.13 -20.77 8.76
CA VAL A 365 13.32 -20.67 9.60
C VAL A 365 13.32 -21.81 10.60
N GLN A 366 14.39 -22.62 10.62
CA GLN A 366 14.63 -23.55 11.71
C GLN A 366 15.07 -22.75 12.94
N SER A 367 14.28 -22.76 14.02
CA SER A 367 14.72 -22.17 15.29
C SER A 367 16.06 -22.77 15.68
N ALA A 368 17.04 -21.93 16.03
CA ALA A 368 18.28 -22.39 16.61
C ALA A 368 17.91 -23.15 17.90
N GLY A 369 18.09 -24.47 17.89
CA GLY A 369 17.89 -25.27 19.09
C GLY A 369 18.85 -24.76 20.17
N ASN A 370 18.31 -24.45 21.34
CA ASN A 370 19.12 -24.33 22.55
C ASN A 370 19.80 -25.69 22.76
N GLY A 371 21.11 -25.74 22.50
CA GLY A 371 21.99 -26.82 22.92
C GLY A 371 22.33 -26.71 24.39
#